data_AF-A0A1J5RQY0-F1
#
_entry.id   AF-A0A1J5RQY0-F1
#
_cell.length_a   1.000
_cell.length_b   1.000
_cell.length_c   1.000
_cell.angle_alpha   90.00
_cell.angle_beta   90.00
_cell.angle_gamma   90.00
#
_symmetry.space_group_name_H-M   'P 1'
#
loop_
_entity.id
_entity.type
_entity.pdbx_description
1 polymer ?
#
loop_
_entity_poly.entity_id
_entity_poly.type
_entity_poly.pdbx_seq_one_letter_code
_entity_poly.pdbx_strand_id
1 'polypeptide(L)'
;MIIWRGFGILVPIIAGIFSLGTNYIVDVIMKNDDYSKWHYWPKALGAVLAAGAVWYVGKYLNSRPGKVVIEKTTGRQVVLRKTHDLFFLKFEYWAFVLLAFSVIGYFV
;
A
#
# COMPACT_ATOMS: atom_id res chain seq x y z
N MET A 1 -5.01 -21.04 6.86
CA MET A 1 -4.10 -20.19 6.07
C MET A 1 -4.35 -18.74 6.42
N ILE A 2 -3.34 -18.01 6.90
CA ILE A 2 -3.50 -16.59 7.22
C ILE A 2 -3.07 -15.80 5.99
N ILE A 3 -4.00 -15.08 5.38
CA ILE A 3 -3.84 -14.31 4.12
C ILE A 3 -2.96 -13.06 4.35
N TRP A 4 -2.74 -12.68 5.60
CA TRP A 4 -2.10 -11.44 6.01
C TRP A 4 -1.06 -11.66 7.12
N ARG A 5 0.11 -11.03 7.00
CA ARG A 5 1.15 -11.02 8.03
C ARG A 5 1.59 -9.59 8.36
N GLY A 6 1.67 -9.28 9.65
CA GLY A 6 2.26 -8.05 10.16
C GLY A 6 1.48 -6.81 9.75
N PHE A 7 2.05 -5.90 8.94
CA PHE A 7 1.41 -4.64 8.55
C PHE A 7 0.76 -4.65 7.16
N GLY A 8 0.69 -5.80 6.47
CA GLY A 8 0.00 -5.94 5.18
C GLY A 8 -1.41 -5.31 5.07
N ILE A 9 -2.20 -5.21 6.14
CA ILE A 9 -3.54 -4.60 6.14
C ILE A 9 -3.50 -3.08 5.94
N LEU A 10 -2.34 -2.43 6.11
CA LEU A 10 -2.22 -1.02 5.78
C LEU A 10 -2.34 -0.75 4.29
N VAL A 11 -2.09 -1.73 3.42
CA VAL A 11 -2.23 -1.52 1.96
C VAL A 11 -3.65 -1.08 1.58
N PRO A 12 -4.72 -1.85 1.88
CA PRO A 12 -6.08 -1.43 1.55
C PRO A 12 -6.52 -0.15 2.28
N ILE A 13 -6.01 0.08 3.50
CA ILE A 13 -6.32 1.31 4.26
C ILE A 13 -5.71 2.53 3.56
N ILE A 14 -4.42 2.48 3.19
CA ILE A 14 -3.75 3.57 2.47
C ILE A 14 -4.41 3.78 1.11
N ALA A 15 -4.67 2.71 0.37
CA ALA A 15 -5.36 2.79 -0.92
C ALA A 15 -6.73 3.46 -0.80
N GLY A 16 -7.53 3.08 0.20
CA GLY A 16 -8.84 3.68 0.47
C GLY A 16 -8.74 5.15 0.84
N ILE A 17 -7.86 5.52 1.78
CA ILE A 17 -7.69 6.91 2.24
C ILE A 17 -7.27 7.82 1.09
N PHE A 18 -6.29 7.41 0.28
CA PHE A 18 -5.80 8.23 -0.82
C PHE A 18 -6.80 8.32 -1.97
N SER A 19 -7.46 7.21 -2.35
CA SER A 19 -8.46 7.23 -3.42
C SER A 19 -9.67 8.08 -3.05
N LEU A 20 -10.22 7.91 -1.83
CA LEU A 20 -11.36 8.70 -1.35
C LEU A 20 -10.95 10.15 -1.09
N GLY A 21 -9.78 10.36 -0.50
CA GLY A 21 -9.25 11.69 -0.19
C GLY A 21 -9.02 12.53 -1.44
N THR A 22 -8.42 11.95 -2.49
CA THR A 22 -8.19 12.68 -3.74
C THR A 22 -9.49 13.02 -4.45
N ASN A 23 -10.47 12.11 -4.51
CA ASN A 23 -11.79 12.42 -5.08
C ASN A 23 -12.46 13.57 -4.31
N TYR A 24 -12.52 13.47 -2.99
CA TYR A 24 -13.12 14.51 -2.14
C TYR A 24 -12.43 15.87 -2.28
N ILE A 25 -11.08 15.90 -2.29
CA ILE A 25 -10.31 17.13 -2.46
C ILE A 25 -10.60 17.77 -3.83
N VAL A 26 -10.66 16.97 -4.89
CA VAL A 26 -10.95 17.46 -6.25
C VAL A 26 -12.36 18.01 -6.35
N ASP A 27 -13.36 17.32 -5.77
CA ASP A 27 -14.75 17.76 -5.79
C ASP A 27 -14.93 19.09 -5.03
N VAL A 28 -14.26 19.25 -3.88
CA VAL A 28 -14.24 20.51 -3.10
C VAL A 28 -13.54 21.64 -3.85
N ILE A 29 -12.39 21.39 -4.48
CA ILE A 29 -11.65 22.42 -5.24
C ILE A 29 -12.45 22.89 -6.46
N MET A 30 -13.08 21.95 -7.17
CA MET A 30 -13.86 22.26 -8.38
C MET A 30 -15.28 22.74 -8.08
N LYS A 31 -15.69 22.76 -6.80
CA LYS A 31 -17.04 23.15 -6.32
C LYS A 31 -18.15 22.43 -7.07
N ASN A 32 -17.90 21.18 -7.44
CA ASN A 32 -18.82 20.35 -8.20
C ASN A 32 -18.71 18.92 -7.67
N ASP A 33 -19.75 18.49 -6.95
CA ASP A 33 -19.79 17.21 -6.23
C ASP A 33 -19.70 15.98 -7.14
N ASP A 34 -19.87 16.16 -8.45
CA ASP A 34 -19.79 15.07 -9.44
C ASP A 34 -18.55 15.16 -10.35
N TYR A 35 -17.64 16.11 -10.13
CA TYR A 35 -16.49 16.30 -11.02
C TYR A 35 -15.59 15.05 -11.10
N SER A 36 -15.35 14.37 -9.98
CA SER A 36 -14.61 13.10 -9.94
C SER A 36 -15.36 11.90 -10.55
N LYS A 37 -16.67 12.02 -10.84
CA LYS A 37 -17.43 10.99 -11.57
C LYS A 37 -17.28 11.13 -13.08
N TRP A 38 -17.23 12.38 -13.57
CA TRP A 38 -17.11 12.69 -14.99
C TRP A 38 -15.67 12.64 -15.51
N HIS A 39 -14.70 12.75 -14.61
CA HIS A 39 -13.28 12.74 -14.96
C HIS A 39 -12.55 11.58 -14.28
N TYR A 40 -11.81 10.81 -15.08
CA TYR A 40 -11.07 9.63 -14.63
C TYR A 40 -9.71 9.95 -13.99
N TRP A 41 -9.15 11.13 -14.30
CA TRP A 41 -7.84 11.56 -13.81
C TRP A 41 -7.72 11.72 -12.27
N PRO A 42 -8.75 12.13 -11.49
CA PRO A 42 -8.66 12.23 -10.03
C PRO A 42 -8.44 10.87 -9.37
N LYS A 43 -9.11 9.82 -9.89
CA LYS A 43 -8.95 8.43 -9.42
C LYS A 43 -7.54 7.93 -9.72
N ALA A 44 -7.03 8.20 -10.91
CA ALA A 44 -5.67 7.85 -11.30
C ALA A 44 -4.65 8.54 -10.38
N LEU A 45 -4.83 9.84 -10.11
CA LEU A 45 -3.97 10.64 -9.24
C LEU A 45 -3.95 10.09 -7.80
N GLY A 46 -5.12 9.75 -7.25
CA GLY A 46 -5.23 9.15 -5.92
C GLY A 46 -4.53 7.80 -5.84
N ALA A 47 -4.63 6.97 -6.88
CA ALA A 47 -3.95 5.69 -6.93
C ALA A 47 -2.41 5.82 -7.08
N VAL A 48 -1.90 6.83 -7.80
CA VAL A 48 -0.45 7.12 -7.85
C VAL A 48 0.07 7.56 -6.49
N LEU A 49 -0.64 8.46 -5.80
CA LEU A 49 -0.27 8.91 -4.46
C LEU A 49 -0.30 7.75 -3.46
N ALA A 50 -1.32 6.89 -3.53
CA ALA A 50 -1.41 5.66 -2.75
C ALA A 50 -0.21 4.74 -3.00
N ALA A 51 0.18 4.54 -4.27
CA ALA A 51 1.31 3.69 -4.64
C ALA A 51 2.63 4.22 -4.05
N GLY A 52 2.87 5.54 -4.12
CA GLY A 52 4.04 6.17 -3.49
C GLY A 52 4.07 5.99 -1.97
N ALA A 53 2.93 6.18 -1.31
CA ALA A 53 2.80 5.98 0.13
C ALA A 53 3.03 4.51 0.54
N VAL A 54 2.45 3.55 -0.20
CA VAL A 54 2.64 2.12 0.05
C VAL A 54 4.11 1.70 -0.16
N TRP A 55 4.78 2.23 -1.18
CA TRP A 55 6.21 1.99 -1.38
C TRP A 55 7.04 2.48 -0.20
N TYR A 56 6.84 3.75 0.21
CA TYR A 56 7.62 4.37 1.26
C TYR A 56 7.40 3.67 2.61
N VAL A 57 6.14 3.43 2.97
CA VAL A 57 5.75 2.73 4.20
C VAL A 57 6.24 1.29 4.18
N GLY A 58 6.13 0.59 3.05
CA GLY A 58 6.64 -0.78 2.86
C GLY A 58 8.13 -0.88 3.07
N LYS A 59 8.89 -0.01 2.40
CA LYS A 59 10.34 0.06 2.55
C LYS A 59 10.73 0.38 3.99
N TYR A 60 10.06 1.33 4.64
CA TYR A 60 10.32 1.68 6.05
C TYR A 60 10.06 0.51 7.01
N LEU A 61 8.96 -0.21 6.81
CA LEU A 61 8.57 -1.35 7.64
C LEU A 61 9.48 -2.56 7.44
N ASN A 62 9.87 -2.86 6.19
CA ASN A 62 10.77 -3.97 5.86
C ASN A 62 12.25 -3.65 6.10
N SER A 63 12.63 -2.39 6.22
CA SER A 63 14.00 -1.98 6.57
C SER A 63 14.35 -2.25 8.04
N ARG A 64 13.40 -2.69 8.88
CA ARG A 64 13.68 -2.99 10.29
C ARG A 64 14.59 -4.21 10.40
N PRO A 65 15.76 -4.07 11.06
CA PRO A 65 16.72 -5.16 11.18
C PRO A 65 16.06 -6.36 11.87
N GLY A 66 16.22 -7.54 11.27
CA GLY A 66 15.73 -8.78 11.84
C GLY A 66 16.35 -9.00 13.22
N LYS A 67 15.54 -9.38 14.20
CA LYS A 67 16.06 -9.68 15.54
C LYS A 67 16.86 -10.98 15.40
N VAL A 68 18.15 -10.94 15.69
CA VAL A 68 18.97 -12.15 15.78
C VAL A 68 18.56 -12.84 17.08
N VAL A 69 17.93 -14.00 16.99
CA VAL A 69 17.55 -14.80 18.14
C VAL A 69 18.42 -16.06 18.11
N ILE A 70 19.12 -16.32 19.21
CA ILE A 70 19.91 -17.55 19.37
C ILE A 70 18.95 -18.65 19.80
N GLU A 71 18.85 -19.68 18.98
CA GLU A 71 18.00 -20.83 19.26
C GLU A 71 18.61 -21.65 20.41
N LYS A 72 17.95 -21.66 21.58
CA LYS A 72 18.50 -22.26 22.83
C LYS A 72 18.79 -23.76 22.73
N THR A 73 18.16 -24.46 21.79
CA THR A 73 18.26 -25.92 21.61
C THR A 73 19.40 -26.36 20.70
N THR A 74 19.81 -25.53 19.74
CA THR A 74 20.84 -25.88 18.73
C THR A 74 22.03 -24.91 18.71
N GLY A 75 21.93 -23.78 19.43
CA GLY A 75 22.93 -22.71 19.41
C GLY A 75 23.00 -21.94 18.10
N ARG A 76 22.11 -22.22 17.13
CA ARG A 76 22.11 -21.55 15.83
C ARG A 76 21.55 -20.14 15.94
N GLN A 77 22.24 -19.18 15.30
CA GLN A 77 21.72 -17.83 15.12
C GLN A 77 20.64 -17.85 14.04
N VAL A 78 19.40 -17.61 14.41
CA VAL A 78 18.30 -17.47 13.46
C VAL A 78 17.93 -16.00 13.36
N VAL A 79 18.04 -15.43 12.16
CA VAL A 79 17.63 -14.04 11.92
C VAL A 79 16.12 -14.01 11.70
N LEU A 80 15.37 -13.66 12.74
CA LEU A 80 13.94 -13.43 12.65
C LEU A 80 13.69 -12.06 12.01
N ARG A 81 13.53 -12.05 10.69
CA ARG A 81 13.01 -10.90 9.95
C ARG A 81 11.49 -10.84 10.12
N LYS A 82 10.99 -9.69 10.59
CA LYS A 82 9.54 -9.41 10.52
C LYS A 82 9.19 -9.20 9.05
N THR A 83 8.43 -10.12 8.45
CA THR A 83 7.88 -9.91 7.12
C THR A 83 6.48 -9.30 7.23
N HIS A 84 6.20 -8.38 6.33
CA HIS A 84 4.92 -7.67 6.24
C HIS A 84 4.32 -7.96 4.87
N ASP A 85 3.44 -8.95 4.83
CA ASP A 85 2.94 -9.53 3.58
C ASP A 85 1.41 -9.49 3.58
N LEU A 86 0.81 -9.21 2.43
CA LEU A 86 -0.63 -9.31 2.20
C LEU A 86 -0.86 -10.14 0.94
N PHE A 87 -1.71 -11.17 1.02
CA PHE A 87 -1.93 -12.16 -0.03
C PHE A 87 -0.63 -12.78 -0.57
N PHE A 88 0.31 -13.12 0.33
CA PHE A 88 1.63 -13.68 -0.03
C PHE A 88 2.54 -12.73 -0.83
N LEU A 89 2.11 -11.50 -1.07
CA LEU A 89 2.88 -10.45 -1.72
C LEU A 89 3.48 -9.51 -0.66
N LYS A 90 4.77 -9.18 -0.79
CA LYS A 90 5.40 -8.19 0.12
C LYS A 90 4.70 -6.84 -0.04
N PHE A 91 4.60 -6.11 1.07
CA PHE A 91 3.98 -4.78 1.11
C PHE A 91 4.46 -3.84 0.00
N GLU A 92 5.75 -3.87 -0.33
CA GLU A 92 6.36 -3.02 -1.38
C GLU A 92 5.82 -3.31 -2.78
N TYR A 93 5.51 -4.57 -3.11
CA TYR A 93 5.03 -4.92 -4.44
C TYR A 93 3.58 -4.49 -4.69
N TRP A 94 2.81 -4.25 -3.62
CA TRP A 94 1.47 -3.68 -3.74
C TRP A 94 1.49 -2.26 -4.33
N ALA A 95 2.60 -1.53 -4.25
CA ALA A 95 2.75 -0.25 -4.94
C ALA A 95 2.60 -0.40 -6.46
N PHE A 96 3.21 -1.43 -7.06
CA PHE A 96 3.07 -1.68 -8.50
C PHE A 96 1.66 -2.10 -8.89
N VAL A 97 0.99 -2.88 -8.03
CA VAL A 97 -0.40 -3.29 -8.24
C VAL A 97 -1.31 -2.05 -8.24
N LEU A 98 -1.15 -1.15 -7.26
CA LEU A 98 -1.90 0.11 -7.21
C LEU A 98 -1.60 1.02 -8.40
N LEU A 99 -0.35 1.04 -8.87
CA LEU A 99 0.04 1.80 -10.06
C LEU A 99 -0.62 1.22 -11.32
N ALA A 100 -0.68 -0.11 -11.47
CA ALA A 100 -1.42 -0.75 -12.55
C ALA A 100 -2.91 -0.42 -12.49
N PHE A 101 -3.53 -0.45 -11.31
CA PHE A 101 -4.91 0.00 -11.12
C PHE A 101 -5.13 1.47 -11.46
N SER A 102 -4.15 2.35 -11.17
CA SER A 102 -4.19 3.75 -11.58
C SER A 102 -4.27 3.91 -13.09
N VAL A 103 -3.40 3.19 -13.81
CA VAL A 103 -3.37 3.22 -15.28
C VAL A 103 -4.69 2.68 -15.85
N ILE A 104 -5.19 1.56 -15.33
CA ILE A 104 -6.47 0.99 -15.77
C ILE A 104 -7.63 1.96 -15.49
N GLY A 105 -7.69 2.53 -14.30
CA GLY A 105 -8.74 3.48 -13.90
C GLY A 105 -8.66 4.84 -14.60
N TYR A 106 -7.57 5.12 -15.34
CA TYR A 106 -7.50 6.27 -16.24
C TYR A 106 -8.22 6.00 -17.57
N PHE A 107 -8.28 4.74 -18.01
CA PHE A 107 -8.86 4.34 -19.30
C PHE A 107 -10.31 3.82 -19.21
N VAL A 108 -10.85 3.61 -18.00
CA VAL A 108 -12.17 3.01 -17.72
C VAL A 108 -13.01 3.94 -16.85
#